data_AF-A0A965PRJ6-F1
#
_entry.id   AF-A0A965PRJ6-F1
#
_cell.length_a   1.000
_cell.length_b   1.000
_cell.length_c   1.000
_cell.angle_alpha   90.00
_cell.angle_beta   90.00
_cell.angle_gamma   90.00
#
_symmetry.space_group_name_H-M   'P 1'
#
loop_
_entity.id
_entity.type
_entity.pdbx_description
1 polymer ?
#
loop_
_entity_poly.entity_id
_entity_poly.type
_entity_poly.pdbx_seq_one_letter_code
_entity_poly.pdbx_strand_id
1 'polypeptide(L)'
;MIDELMLRRLWATCSNMELARTLGVSAATVTRRAKALGLPPRRVAVWSRQPDPSEDEIAAGAEAAQERWSKKKRQSRGGIRPVVAKTHRFH
;
A
#
# COMPACT_ATOMS: atom_id res chain seq x y z
N MET A 1 7.08 24.98 2.77
CA MET A 1 8.44 24.76 3.32
C MET A 1 8.26 23.96 4.60
N ILE A 2 8.97 22.85 4.80
CA ILE A 2 8.84 22.08 6.05
C ILE A 2 9.57 22.86 7.13
N ASP A 3 8.87 23.13 8.23
CA ASP A 3 9.43 23.85 9.36
C ASP A 3 10.40 22.92 10.13
N GLU A 4 11.71 23.14 9.92
CA GLU A 4 12.76 22.25 10.42
C GLU A 4 12.86 22.25 11.94
N LEU A 5 12.49 23.36 12.59
CA LEU A 5 12.41 23.49 14.04
C LEU A 5 11.28 22.64 14.61
N MET A 6 10.10 22.68 13.98
CA MET A 6 8.99 21.81 14.34
C MET A 6 9.34 20.33 14.16
N LEU A 7 9.97 19.97 13.03
CA LEU A 7 10.38 18.59 12.78
C LEU A 7 11.34 18.09 13.87
N ARG A 8 12.34 18.88 14.28
CA ARG A 8 13.27 18.52 15.36
C ARG A 8 12.58 18.35 16.71
N ARG A 9 11.68 19.27 17.07
CA ARG A 9 10.94 19.21 18.35
C ARG A 9 10.06 17.97 18.45
N LEU A 10 9.35 17.66 17.37
CA LEU A 10 8.40 16.54 17.34
C LEU A 10 9.08 15.19 17.01
N TRP A 11 10.35 15.19 16.59
CA TRP A 11 11.11 13.96 16.27
C TRP A 11 11.44 13.09 17.49
N ALA A 12 11.29 13.57 18.72
CA ALA A 12 11.40 12.70 19.89
C ALA A 12 10.04 12.04 20.20
N THR A 13 8.95 12.79 20.05
CA THR A 13 7.63 12.46 20.60
C THR A 13 6.66 11.81 19.61
N CYS A 14 6.70 12.19 18.32
CA CYS A 14 5.68 11.82 17.34
C CYS A 14 6.20 10.84 16.29
N SER A 15 5.38 9.88 15.89
CA SER A 15 5.69 8.96 14.79
C SER A 15 5.79 9.69 13.44
N ASN A 16 6.45 9.08 12.45
CA ASN A 16 6.57 9.68 11.10
C ASN A 16 5.20 9.93 10.44
N MET A 17 4.19 9.12 10.76
CA MET A 17 2.81 9.28 10.28
C MET A 17 2.12 10.48 10.92
N GLU A 18 2.33 10.70 12.22
CA GLU A 18 1.79 11.88 12.92
C GLU A 18 2.50 13.15 12.44
N LEU A 19 3.83 13.12 12.35
CA LEU A 19 4.64 14.21 11.78
C LEU A 19 4.17 14.56 10.36
N ALA A 20 3.90 13.56 9.53
CA ALA A 20 3.37 13.74 8.19
C ALA A 20 2.01 14.46 8.19
N ARG A 21 1.09 14.06 9.08
CA ARG A 21 -0.23 14.69 9.22
C ARG A 21 -0.12 16.11 9.76
N THR A 22 0.69 16.33 10.80
CA THR A 22 0.90 17.63 11.44
C THR A 22 1.57 18.63 10.51
N LEU A 23 2.54 18.18 9.71
CA LEU A 23 3.28 19.03 8.77
C LEU A 23 2.65 19.09 7.37
N GLY A 24 1.57 18.35 7.13
CA GLY A 24 0.88 18.30 5.83
C GLY A 24 1.71 17.71 4.69
N VAL A 25 2.64 16.78 4.99
CA VAL A 25 3.56 16.20 4.01
C VAL A 25 3.55 14.68 4.07
N SER A 26 4.09 14.01 3.04
CA SER A 26 4.19 12.55 3.05
C SER A 26 5.22 12.06 4.07
N ALA A 27 4.98 10.87 4.64
CA ALA A 27 5.93 10.21 5.56
C ALA A 27 7.31 10.00 4.92
N ALA A 28 7.38 9.75 3.61
CA ALA A 28 8.63 9.67 2.86
C ALA A 28 9.40 11.01 2.89
N THR A 29 8.69 12.13 2.80
CA THR A 29 9.30 13.47 2.87
C THR A 29 9.85 13.75 4.26
N VAL A 30 9.13 13.36 5.31
CA VAL A 30 9.58 13.43 6.71
C VAL A 30 10.87 12.65 6.90
N THR A 31 10.93 11.39 6.46
CA THR A 31 12.13 10.54 6.55
C THR A 31 13.32 11.15 5.80
N ARG A 32 13.10 11.64 4.57
CA ARG A 32 14.16 12.26 3.77
C ARG A 32 14.72 13.52 4.44
N ARG A 33 13.85 14.35 5.01
CA ARG A 33 14.28 15.56 5.74
C ARG A 33 14.96 15.25 7.05
N ALA A 34 14.46 14.28 7.81
CA ALA A 34 15.11 13.82 9.04
C ALA A 34 16.54 13.33 8.78
N LYS A 35 16.76 12.60 7.68
CA LYS A 35 18.09 12.18 7.24
C LYS A 35 18.99 13.38 6.88
N ALA A 36 18.46 14.37 6.15
CA ALA A 36 19.20 15.59 5.83
C ALA A 36 19.56 16.43 7.06
N LEU A 37 18.75 16.38 8.12
CA LEU A 37 18.98 17.06 9.40
C LEU A 37 19.87 16.27 10.37
N GLY A 38 20.34 15.07 9.99
CA GLY A 38 21.16 14.21 10.83
C GLY A 38 20.41 13.58 12.01
N LEU A 39 19.08 13.51 11.95
CA LEU A 39 18.28 12.92 13.01
C LEU A 39 18.43 11.39 13.04
N PRO A 40 18.50 10.77 14.23
CA PRO A 40 18.70 9.33 14.35
C PRO A 40 17.54 8.59 13.68
N PRO A 41 17.81 7.52 12.91
CA PRO A 41 16.77 6.74 12.27
C PRO A 41 15.88 6.12 13.32
N ARG A 42 14.58 6.47 13.31
CA ARG A 42 13.57 5.77 14.10
C ARG A 42 13.53 4.34 13.59
N ARG A 43 13.96 3.40 14.44
CA ARG A 43 14.12 1.96 14.17
C ARG A 43 13.34 1.53 12.93
N VAL A 44 14.07 1.26 11.84
CA VAL A 44 13.50 0.54 10.72
C VAL A 44 12.86 -0.71 11.31
N ALA A 45 11.58 -0.91 11.01
CA ALA A 45 10.99 -2.22 11.19
C ALA A 45 11.92 -3.15 10.42
N VAL A 46 12.76 -3.88 11.14
CA VAL A 46 13.49 -5.00 10.59
C VAL A 46 12.37 -5.83 10.01
N TRP A 47 12.28 -5.87 8.68
CA TRP A 47 11.54 -6.95 8.06
C TRP A 47 12.25 -8.18 8.59
N SER A 48 11.67 -8.78 9.62
CA SER A 48 12.09 -10.09 10.09
C SER A 48 12.02 -10.92 8.83
N ARG A 49 13.19 -11.27 8.31
CA ARG A 49 13.29 -12.17 7.17
C ARG A 49 12.68 -13.45 7.69
N GLN A 50 11.37 -13.60 7.49
CA GLN A 50 10.73 -14.88 7.61
C GLN A 50 11.55 -15.80 6.71
N PRO A 51 11.88 -17.02 7.17
CA PRO A 51 12.53 -17.99 6.30
C PRO A 51 11.75 -18.04 4.98
N ASP A 52 12.46 -18.17 3.87
CA ASP A 52 11.82 -18.34 2.57
C ASP A 52 10.81 -19.49 2.72
N PRO A 53 9.51 -19.25 2.49
CA PRO A 53 8.50 -20.28 2.65
C PRO A 53 8.89 -21.45 1.76
N SER A 54 8.79 -22.67 2.27
CA SER A 54 9.20 -23.84 1.49
C SER A 54 8.33 -23.97 0.23
N GLU A 55 8.82 -24.70 -0.77
CA GLU A 55 8.07 -24.94 -2.02
C GLU A 55 6.66 -25.51 -1.72
N ASP A 56 6.54 -26.35 -0.69
CA ASP A 56 5.26 -26.91 -0.23
C ASP A 56 4.31 -25.85 0.37
N GLU A 57 4.83 -24.89 1.14
CA GLU A 57 4.05 -23.80 1.73
C GLU A 57 3.59 -22.78 0.68
N ILE A 58 4.43 -22.52 -0.32
CA ILE A 58 4.09 -21.67 -1.47
C ILE A 58 2.98 -22.33 -2.29
N ALA A 59 3.06 -23.64 -2.53
CA ALA A 59 2.04 -24.40 -3.27
C ALA A 59 0.69 -24.37 -2.54
N ALA A 60 0.67 -24.63 -1.24
CA ALA A 60 -0.55 -24.56 -0.43
C ALA A 60 -1.17 -23.14 -0.40
N GLY A 61 -0.33 -22.10 -0.31
CA GLY A 61 -0.77 -20.70 -0.39
C GLY A 61 -1.37 -20.34 -1.76
N ALA A 62 -0.79 -20.87 -2.85
CA ALA A 62 -1.27 -20.64 -4.21
C ALA A 62 -2.64 -21.30 -4.46
N GLU A 63 -2.85 -22.53 -3.98
CA GLU A 63 -4.13 -23.24 -4.09
C GLU A 63 -5.27 -22.50 -3.37
N ALA A 64 -5.01 -22.03 -2.14
CA ALA A 64 -5.98 -21.25 -1.38
C ALA A 64 -6.33 -19.92 -2.06
N ALA A 65 -5.36 -19.26 -2.69
CA ALA A 65 -5.58 -18.03 -3.45
C ALA A 65 -6.38 -18.30 -4.73
N GLN A 66 -6.09 -19.39 -5.44
CA GLN A 66 -6.82 -19.82 -6.64
C GLN A 66 -8.28 -20.17 -6.31
N GLU A 67 -8.54 -20.87 -5.21
CA GLU A 67 -9.90 -21.21 -4.79
C GLU A 67 -10.70 -19.95 -4.41
N ARG A 68 -10.08 -19.03 -3.65
CA ARG A 68 -10.69 -17.73 -3.31
C ARG A 68 -11.01 -16.91 -4.54
N TRP A 69 -10.08 -16.83 -5.49
CA TRP A 69 -10.30 -16.12 -6.76
C TRP A 69 -11.38 -16.79 -7.61
N SER A 70 -11.41 -18.13 -7.66
CA SER A 70 -12.40 -18.89 -8.42
C SER A 70 -13.81 -18.74 -7.84
N LYS A 71 -13.94 -18.79 -6.50
CA LYS A 71 -15.20 -18.49 -5.79
C LYS A 71 -15.68 -17.07 -6.08
N LYS A 72 -14.78 -16.08 -5.98
CA LYS A 72 -15.09 -14.67 -6.26
C LYS A 72 -15.51 -14.46 -7.72
N LYS A 73 -14.81 -15.06 -8.67
CA LYS A 73 -15.11 -14.98 -10.10
C LYS A 73 -16.47 -15.60 -10.45
N ARG A 74 -16.89 -16.66 -9.76
CA ARG A 74 -18.20 -17.30 -9.94
C ARG A 74 -19.36 -16.39 -9.48
N GLN A 75 -19.12 -15.53 -8.48
CA GLN A 75 -20.07 -14.52 -7.99
C GLN A 75 -20.18 -13.29 -8.93
N SER A 76 -19.14 -12.99 -9.70
CA SER A 76 -19.08 -11.78 -10.55
C SER A 76 -19.57 -11.95 -12.00
N ARG A 77 -19.90 -13.17 -12.45
CA ARG A 77 -20.31 -13.44 -13.86
C ARG A 77 -21.74 -12.98 -14.23
N GLY A 78 -22.43 -12.22 -13.36
CA GLY A 78 -23.78 -11.70 -13.59
C GLY A 78 -23.86 -10.24 -14.06
N GLY A 79 -22.77 -9.60 -14.51
CA GLY A 79 -22.72 -8.15 -14.63
C GLY A 79 -22.03 -7.56 -15.86
N ILE A 80 -22.26 -8.10 -17.07
CA ILE A 80 -22.04 -7.33 -18.30
C ILE A 80 -23.26 -7.54 -19.19
N ARG A 81 -24.17 -6.56 -19.20
CA ARG A 81 -25.30 -6.55 -20.15
C ARG A 81 -24.70 -6.30 -21.55
N PRO A 82 -25.02 -7.11 -22.58
CA PRO A 82 -24.62 -6.77 -23.93
C PRO A 82 -25.33 -5.47 -24.35
N VAL A 83 -24.55 -4.50 -24.82
CA VAL A 83 -25.07 -3.29 -25.43
C VAL A 83 -25.69 -3.69 -26.76
N VAL A 84 -27.02 -3.74 -26.86
CA VAL A 84 -27.72 -3.98 -28.13
C VAL A 84 -27.40 -2.83 -29.07
N ALA A 85 -26.63 -3.11 -30.12
CA ALA A 85 -26.40 -2.18 -31.21
C ALA A 85 -27.72 -1.99 -31.97
N LYS A 86 -28.30 -0.79 -31.86
CA LYS A 86 -29.41 -0.35 -32.73
C LYS A 86 -28.84 -0.10 -34.13
N THR A 87 -29.03 -1.03 -35.04
CA THR A 87 -28.80 -0.77 -36.47
C THR A 87 -29.99 0.02 -37.02
N HIS A 88 -29.73 1.27 -37.38
CA HIS A 88 -30.68 2.14 -38.07
C HIS A 88 -30.94 1.63 -39.50
N ARG A 89 -32.21 1.67 -39.89
CA ARG A 89 -32.78 1.33 -41.20
C ARG A 89 -32.48 2.43 -42.23
N PHE A 90 -31.88 2.07 -43.35
CA PHE A 90 -31.90 2.72 -44.67
C PHE A 90 -31.90 1.53 -45.66
N HIS A 91 -32.73 1.40 -46.70
CA HIS A 91 -33.64 2.26 -47.44
C HIS A 91 -34.89 1.45 -47.78
#